data_AF-A0A968ZRL0-F1
#
_entry.id   AF-A0A968ZRL0-F1
#
_cell.length_a   1.000
_cell.length_b   1.000
_cell.length_c   1.000
_cell.angle_alpha   90.00
_cell.angle_beta   90.00
_cell.angle_gamma   90.00
#
_symmetry.space_group_name_H-M   'P 1'
#
loop_
_entity.id
_entity.type
_entity.pdbx_description
1 polymer ?
#
loop_
_entity_poly.entity_id
_entity_poly.type
_entity_poly.pdbx_seq_one_letter_code
_entity_poly.pdbx_strand_id
1 'polypeptide(L)'
;MRFVYVIPIGSFLLGLFVVGSIGTLGDRPPDPEEINLNTELDYSRMAEGYAAQGKKKEALAICTAMESEYSQTAVDLCALEVHETFDDIDSTIAIYERWLIEERAAGDSGALTESRLESLREQRDQKR
;
A
#
# COMPACT_ATOMS: atom_id res chain seq x y z
N MET A 1 -11.36 -48.95 -15.29
CA MET A 1 -10.72 -48.44 -16.52
C MET A 1 -9.86 -47.24 -16.13
N ARG A 2 -8.56 -47.30 -16.41
CA ARG A 2 -7.55 -46.33 -15.96
C ARG A 2 -7.03 -45.62 -17.21
N PHE A 3 -7.35 -44.36 -17.40
CA PHE A 3 -6.85 -43.58 -18.53
C PHE A 3 -5.47 -43.03 -18.16
N VAL A 4 -4.43 -43.65 -18.72
CA VAL A 4 -3.08 -43.08 -18.77
C VAL A 4 -2.98 -42.39 -20.12
N TYR A 5 -2.95 -41.07 -20.11
CA TYR A 5 -2.65 -40.27 -21.30
C TYR A 5 -1.15 -39.93 -21.26
N VAL A 6 -0.38 -40.56 -22.13
CA VAL A 6 1.01 -40.18 -22.41
C VAL A 6 0.97 -39.25 -23.61
N ILE A 7 1.19 -37.95 -23.40
CA ILE A 7 1.48 -37.00 -24.48
C ILE A 7 3.00 -36.88 -24.56
N PRO A 8 3.64 -37.27 -25.67
CA PRO A 8 5.06 -37.04 -25.86
C PRO A 8 5.28 -35.73 -26.61
N ILE A 9 6.49 -35.19 -26.43
CA ILE A 9 7.18 -34.19 -27.27
C ILE A 9 7.04 -32.72 -26.85
N GLY A 10 8.18 -32.19 -26.39
CA GLY A 10 8.62 -30.84 -26.72
C GLY A 10 8.32 -29.78 -25.67
N SER A 11 9.15 -29.68 -24.64
CA SER A 11 9.16 -28.49 -23.77
C SER A 11 10.59 -28.12 -23.43
N PHE A 12 11.14 -27.33 -24.35
CA PHE A 12 12.25 -26.45 -24.13
C PHE A 12 12.00 -25.60 -22.88
N LEU A 13 13.04 -25.52 -22.06
CA LEU A 13 13.27 -24.72 -20.87
C LEU A 13 12.47 -23.42 -20.69
N LEU A 14 12.31 -23.12 -19.39
CA LEU A 14 12.07 -21.81 -18.76
C LEU A 14 10.62 -21.33 -18.68
N GLY A 15 10.02 -21.66 -17.56
CA GLY A 15 8.91 -20.93 -16.97
C GLY A 15 8.82 -21.39 -15.53
N LEU A 16 9.54 -20.72 -14.64
CA LEU A 16 9.43 -20.88 -13.20
C LEU A 16 7.97 -20.55 -12.86
N PHE A 17 7.12 -21.58 -12.76
CA PHE A 17 5.77 -21.42 -12.26
C PHE A 17 5.94 -21.14 -10.77
N VAL A 18 6.08 -19.86 -10.46
CA VAL A 18 5.88 -19.34 -9.11
C VAL A 18 4.52 -19.88 -8.71
N VAL A 19 4.53 -20.76 -7.71
CA VAL A 19 3.32 -21.15 -6.99
C VAL A 19 2.87 -19.88 -6.27
N GLY A 20 2.17 -19.02 -7.01
CA GLY A 20 1.40 -17.94 -6.44
C GLY A 20 0.32 -18.63 -5.63
N SER A 21 0.58 -18.78 -4.33
CA SER A 21 -0.45 -19.16 -3.38
C SER A 21 -1.59 -18.16 -3.54
N ILE A 22 -2.68 -18.64 -4.15
CA ILE A 22 -4.00 -18.07 -3.93
C ILE A 22 -4.30 -18.36 -2.46
N GLY A 23 -3.81 -17.49 -1.59
CA GLY A 23 -4.08 -17.47 -0.16
C GLY A 23 -5.27 -16.56 0.08
N THR A 24 -6.45 -17.16 0.10
CA THR A 24 -7.69 -16.55 0.57
C THR A 24 -7.56 -16.02 2.00
N LEU A 25 -8.11 -14.83 2.24
CA LEU A 25 -8.72 -14.34 3.49
C LEU A 25 -8.27 -15.05 4.79
N GLY A 26 -7.41 -14.40 5.57
CA GLY A 26 -6.93 -14.91 6.86
C GLY A 26 -6.08 -13.93 7.67
N ASP A 27 -6.53 -12.69 7.80
CA ASP A 27 -6.41 -11.78 8.95
C ASP A 27 -5.09 -11.69 9.75
N ARG A 28 -3.95 -11.59 9.06
CA ARG A 28 -2.76 -10.93 9.59
C ARG A 28 -1.93 -10.39 8.42
N PRO A 29 -1.45 -9.13 8.47
CA PRO A 29 -0.48 -8.66 7.49
C PRO A 29 0.76 -9.57 7.56
N PRO A 30 1.39 -9.87 6.40
CA PRO A 30 2.58 -10.71 6.34
C PRO A 30 3.67 -10.19 7.27
N ASP A 31 4.52 -11.09 7.79
CA ASP A 31 5.67 -10.66 8.58
C ASP A 31 6.57 -9.79 7.69
N PRO A 32 6.84 -8.52 8.06
CA PRO A 32 7.66 -7.63 7.25
C PRO A 32 9.06 -8.19 7.00
N GLU A 33 9.60 -9.06 7.85
CA GLU A 33 10.91 -9.68 7.63
C GLU A 33 10.93 -10.72 6.49
N GLU A 34 9.75 -11.19 6.04
CA GLU A 34 9.60 -12.21 4.99
C GLU A 34 9.36 -11.61 3.59
N ILE A 35 9.15 -10.29 3.49
CA ILE A 35 8.81 -9.63 2.24
C ILE A 35 10.08 -9.16 1.53
N ASN A 36 10.26 -9.57 0.28
CA ASN A 36 11.30 -9.01 -0.58
C ASN A 36 10.77 -7.81 -1.35
N LEU A 37 11.45 -6.67 -1.25
CA LEU A 37 11.03 -5.41 -1.88
C LEU A 37 11.36 -5.42 -3.37
N ASN A 38 10.43 -5.90 -4.21
CA ASN A 38 10.59 -5.90 -5.67
C ASN A 38 9.56 -5.02 -6.40
N THR A 39 8.44 -4.73 -5.75
CA THR A 39 7.30 -4.01 -6.33
C THR A 39 6.72 -2.99 -5.36
N GLU A 40 6.00 -2.00 -5.86
CA GLU A 40 5.29 -0.98 -5.05
C GLU A 40 4.41 -1.62 -3.97
N LEU A 41 3.74 -2.72 -4.34
CA LEU A 41 2.90 -3.50 -3.43
C LEU A 41 3.72 -4.17 -2.31
N ASP A 42 4.95 -4.60 -2.58
CA ASP A 42 5.80 -5.21 -1.54
C ASP A 42 6.18 -4.18 -0.47
N TYR A 43 6.42 -2.93 -0.87
CA TYR A 43 6.68 -1.83 0.07
C TYR A 43 5.45 -1.53 0.94
N SER A 44 4.27 -1.36 0.34
CA SER A 44 3.02 -1.12 1.10
C SER A 44 2.74 -2.28 2.08
N ARG A 45 2.84 -3.54 1.64
CA ARG A 45 2.62 -4.70 2.51
C ARG A 45 3.63 -4.80 3.65
N MET A 46 4.89 -4.41 3.42
CA MET A 46 5.90 -4.36 4.48
C MET A 46 5.63 -3.22 5.46
N ALA A 47 5.19 -2.06 4.98
CA ALA A 47 4.77 -0.95 5.82
C ALA A 47 3.55 -1.32 6.69
N GLU A 48 2.53 -1.96 6.11
CA GLU A 48 1.37 -2.51 6.83
C GLU A 48 1.80 -3.52 7.90
N GLY A 49 2.73 -4.42 7.57
CA GLY A 49 3.30 -5.40 8.50
C GLY A 49 3.95 -4.74 9.72
N TYR A 50 4.75 -3.70 9.51
CA TYR A 50 5.32 -2.92 10.61
C TYR A 50 4.27 -2.11 11.37
N ALA A 51 3.30 -1.51 10.68
CA ALA A 51 2.23 -0.73 11.29
C ALA A 51 1.37 -1.59 12.23
N ALA A 52 1.00 -2.80 11.80
CA ALA A 52 0.25 -3.75 12.62
C ALA A 52 1.02 -4.27 13.84
N GLN A 53 2.35 -4.18 13.83
CA GLN A 53 3.20 -4.45 15.00
C GLN A 53 3.34 -3.23 15.94
N GLY A 54 2.67 -2.11 15.65
CA GLY A 54 2.80 -0.86 16.40
C GLY A 54 4.10 -0.09 16.09
N LYS A 55 4.84 -0.49 15.05
CA LYS A 55 6.14 0.08 14.65
C LYS A 55 5.95 1.17 13.59
N LYS A 56 5.35 2.29 14.00
CA LYS A 56 5.01 3.41 13.10
C LYS A 56 6.22 3.99 12.36
N LYS A 57 7.34 4.16 13.07
CA LYS A 57 8.54 4.79 12.50
C LYS A 57 9.14 3.91 11.40
N GLU A 58 9.19 2.60 11.65
CA GLU A 58 9.66 1.60 10.71
C GLU A 58 8.74 1.52 9.49
N ALA A 59 7.42 1.50 9.70
CA ALA A 59 6.44 1.52 8.62
C ALA A 59 6.59 2.74 7.71
N LEU A 60 6.71 3.95 8.29
CA LEU A 60 6.94 5.16 7.49
C LEU A 60 8.30 5.17 6.79
N ALA A 61 9.34 4.58 7.39
CA ALA A 61 10.64 4.46 6.75
C ALA A 61 10.58 3.57 5.49
N ILE A 62 9.75 2.53 5.49
CA ILE A 62 9.48 1.72 4.29
C ILE A 62 8.82 2.57 3.21
N CYS A 63 7.81 3.37 3.54
CA CYS A 63 7.16 4.26 2.56
C CYS A 63 8.15 5.29 1.99
N THR A 64 9.01 5.91 2.82
CA THR A 64 10.03 6.84 2.34
C THR A 64 11.06 6.19 1.42
N ALA A 65 11.38 4.91 1.61
CA ALA A 65 12.32 4.21 0.72
C ALA A 65 11.79 4.11 -0.74
N MET A 66 10.46 4.18 -0.93
CA MET A 66 9.83 4.18 -2.24
C MET A 66 10.16 5.42 -3.08
N GLU A 67 10.58 6.54 -2.46
CA GLU A 67 10.87 7.81 -3.16
C GLU A 67 11.97 7.66 -4.24
N SER A 68 12.83 6.65 -4.11
CA SER A 68 13.91 6.40 -5.08
C SER A 68 13.44 5.72 -6.37
N GLU A 69 12.29 5.04 -6.34
CA GLU A 69 11.83 4.15 -7.42
C GLU A 69 10.40 4.48 -7.91
N TYR A 70 9.59 5.13 -7.09
CA TYR A 70 8.16 5.36 -7.33
C TYR A 70 7.80 6.85 -7.25
N SER A 71 6.57 7.17 -7.68
CA SER A 71 6.06 8.53 -7.64
C SER A 71 5.81 9.00 -6.20
N GLN A 72 5.80 10.32 -5.99
CA GLN A 72 5.39 10.89 -4.70
C GLN A 72 3.98 10.45 -4.30
N THR A 73 3.07 10.29 -5.26
CA THR A 73 1.71 9.79 -4.99
C THR A 73 1.71 8.38 -4.41
N ALA A 74 2.59 7.49 -4.89
CA ALA A 74 2.72 6.13 -4.35
C ALA A 74 3.28 6.15 -2.91
N VAL A 75 4.29 6.98 -2.65
CA VAL A 75 4.85 7.21 -1.31
C VAL A 75 3.76 7.72 -0.35
N ASP A 76 2.97 8.68 -0.82
CA ASP A 76 1.89 9.30 -0.04
C ASP A 76 0.76 8.31 0.26
N LEU A 77 0.38 7.45 -0.69
CA LEU A 77 -0.61 6.39 -0.48
C LEU A 77 -0.14 5.38 0.58
N CYS A 78 1.13 4.94 0.51
CA CYS A 78 1.71 4.08 1.55
C CYS A 78 1.68 4.77 2.91
N ALA A 79 2.08 6.05 2.98
CA ALA A 79 2.05 6.80 4.23
C ALA A 79 0.63 6.97 4.79
N LEU A 80 -0.38 7.19 3.93
CA LEU A 80 -1.78 7.29 4.32
C LEU A 80 -2.25 6.01 5.02
N GLU A 81 -1.97 4.83 4.46
CA GLU A 81 -2.32 3.53 5.08
C GLU A 81 -1.71 3.39 6.48
N VAL A 82 -0.45 3.80 6.64
CA VAL A 82 0.21 3.82 7.95
C VAL A 82 -0.47 4.80 8.89
N HIS A 83 -0.72 6.05 8.48
CA HIS A 83 -1.35 7.05 9.34
C HIS A 83 -2.77 6.64 9.76
N GLU A 84 -3.56 6.05 8.86
CA GLU A 84 -4.89 5.53 9.17
C GLU A 84 -4.84 4.38 10.19
N THR A 85 -3.84 3.48 10.09
CA THR A 85 -3.63 2.40 11.08
C THR A 85 -3.39 2.93 12.49
N PHE A 86 -2.77 4.10 12.62
CA PHE A 86 -2.46 4.73 13.92
C PHE A 86 -3.47 5.83 14.30
N ASP A 87 -4.60 5.95 13.60
CA ASP A 87 -5.59 7.01 13.84
C ASP A 87 -4.98 8.44 13.81
N ASP A 88 -3.90 8.64 13.05
CA ASP A 88 -3.14 9.89 12.99
C ASP A 88 -3.77 10.88 11.99
N ILE A 89 -4.94 11.40 12.40
CA ILE A 89 -5.77 12.26 11.56
C ILE A 89 -5.03 13.52 11.11
N ASP A 90 -4.18 14.11 11.96
CA ASP A 90 -3.46 15.34 11.61
C ASP A 90 -2.46 15.11 10.46
N SER A 91 -1.76 13.97 10.45
CA SER A 91 -0.87 13.61 9.34
C SER A 91 -1.65 13.23 8.08
N THR A 92 -2.77 12.52 8.20
CA THR A 92 -3.67 12.22 7.07
C THR A 92 -4.17 13.52 6.42
N ILE A 93 -4.59 14.51 7.23
CA ILE A 93 -4.99 15.83 6.74
C ILE A 93 -3.84 16.50 5.97
N ALA A 94 -2.62 16.49 6.49
CA ALA A 94 -1.48 17.14 5.85
C ALA A 94 -1.19 16.58 4.43
N ILE A 95 -1.38 15.27 4.22
CA ILE A 95 -1.22 14.64 2.90
C ILE A 95 -2.31 15.15 1.94
N TYR A 96 -3.58 15.10 2.34
CA TYR A 96 -4.68 15.58 1.49
C TYR A 96 -4.61 17.10 1.22
N GLU A 97 -4.11 17.91 2.15
CA GLU A 97 -3.88 19.34 1.93
C GLU A 97 -2.83 19.59 0.84
N ARG A 98 -1.75 18.79 0.82
CA ARG A 98 -0.75 18.85 -0.25
C ARG A 98 -1.35 18.42 -1.59
N TRP A 99 -2.08 17.31 -1.65
CA TRP A 99 -2.74 16.86 -2.88
C TRP A 99 -3.71 17.90 -3.42
N LEU A 100 -4.49 18.56 -2.56
CA LEU A 100 -5.41 19.63 -2.97
C LEU A 100 -4.67 20.79 -3.66
N ILE A 101 -3.49 21.14 -3.16
CA ILE A 101 -2.65 22.20 -3.76
C ILE A 101 -2.18 21.75 -5.16
N GLU A 102 -1.72 20.51 -5.30
CA GLU A 102 -1.24 19.94 -6.56
C GLU A 102 -2.37 19.83 -7.60
N GLU A 103 -3.54 19.32 -7.20
CA GLU A 103 -4.75 19.23 -8.02
C GLU A 103 -5.15 20.60 -8.56
N ARG A 104 -5.24 21.61 -7.68
CA ARG A 104 -5.58 22.99 -8.07
C ARG A 104 -4.52 23.60 -8.97
N ALA A 105 -3.24 23.32 -8.73
CA ALA A 105 -2.15 23.77 -9.60
C ALA A 105 -2.22 23.11 -10.99
N ALA A 106 -2.74 21.88 -11.08
CA ALA A 106 -3.00 21.18 -12.34
C ALA A 106 -4.30 21.63 -13.05
N GLY A 107 -5.09 22.52 -12.44
CA GLY A 107 -6.36 23.00 -12.97
C GLY A 107 -7.56 22.11 -12.65
N ASP A 108 -7.40 21.12 -11.78
CA ASP A 108 -8.53 20.39 -11.20
C ASP A 108 -9.25 21.25 -10.15
N SER A 109 -10.55 21.01 -9.99
CA SER A 109 -11.35 21.55 -8.90
C SER A 109 -10.86 21.15 -7.51
N GLY A 110 -10.31 19.93 -7.37
CA GLY A 110 -9.97 19.30 -6.09
C GLY A 110 -11.17 19.01 -5.20
N ALA A 111 -12.39 18.97 -5.76
CA ALA A 111 -13.63 18.90 -4.97
C ALA A 111 -13.73 17.63 -4.10
N LEU A 112 -13.24 16.48 -4.60
CA LEU A 112 -13.23 15.23 -3.85
C LEU A 112 -12.26 15.30 -2.66
N THR A 113 -11.07 15.82 -2.90
CA THR A 113 -10.03 16.01 -1.88
C THR A 113 -10.48 17.01 -0.82
N GLU A 114 -11.13 18.10 -1.22
CA GLU A 114 -11.70 19.09 -0.31
C GLU A 114 -12.83 18.50 0.56
N SER A 115 -13.74 17.71 -0.02
CA SER A 115 -14.79 17.02 0.73
C SER A 115 -14.22 16.01 1.74
N ARG A 116 -13.17 15.27 1.36
CA ARG A 116 -12.48 14.36 2.28
C ARG A 116 -11.81 15.11 3.43
N LEU A 117 -11.17 16.25 3.15
CA LEU A 117 -10.56 17.11 4.17
C LEU A 117 -11.58 17.65 5.18
N GLU A 118 -12.76 18.06 4.72
CA GLU A 118 -13.84 18.49 5.60
C GLU A 118 -14.24 17.38 6.57
N SER A 119 -14.50 16.17 6.06
CA SER A 119 -14.81 15.01 6.90
C SER A 119 -13.70 14.67 7.90
N LEU A 120 -12.43 14.75 7.51
CA LEU A 120 -11.30 14.49 8.40
C LEU A 120 -11.17 15.54 9.50
N ARG A 121 -11.41 16.82 9.18
CA ARG A 121 -11.39 17.92 10.16
C ARG A 121 -12.53 17.77 11.17
N GLU A 122 -13.73 17.40 10.72
CA GLU A 122 -14.84 17.07 11.61
C GLU A 122 -14.51 15.90 12.55
N GLN A 123 -13.93 14.82 12.00
CA GLN A 123 -13.49 13.67 12.80
C GLN A 123 -12.44 14.06 13.85
N ARG A 124 -11.45 14.87 13.47
CA ARG A 124 -10.44 15.39 14.40
C ARG A 124 -11.09 16.20 15.52
N ASP A 125 -12.01 17.09 15.18
CA ASP A 125 -12.67 17.98 16.14
C ASP A 125 -13.59 17.19 17.09
N GLN A 126 -14.15 16.05 16.67
CA GLN A 126 -14.91 15.14 17.53
C GLN A 126 -14.03 14.35 18.52
N LYS A 127 -12.74 14.13 18.19
CA LYS A 127 -11.79 13.41 19.06
C LYS A 127 -11.10 14.32 20.09
N ARG A 128 -11.30 15.64 20.04
CA ARG A 128 -10.73 16.63 20.96
C ARG A 128 -11.69 16.98 22.08
#